data_AF-A0A443SAF4-F1
#
_entry.id   AF-A0A443SAF4-F1
#
_cell.length_a   1.000
_cell.length_b   1.000
_cell.length_c   1.000
_cell.angle_alpha   90.00
_cell.angle_beta   90.00
_cell.angle_gamma   90.00
#
_symmetry.space_group_name_H-M   'P 1'
#
loop_
_entity.id
_entity.type
_entity.pdbx_description
1 polymer ?
#
loop_
_entity_poly.entity_id
_entity_poly.type
_entity_poly.pdbx_seq_one_letter_code
_entity_poly.pdbx_strand_id
1 'polypeptide(L)'
;MECFDFNINHRDNYYQILGCDRHSNVSNLQKPDEQIIREYKIRALETHPDKNCGPDAEQKFKQLLTAKEVLLDAKRRKMYDKWIDCGILMSFEKWERLSQSVQTSMHWVNTKRTPPMIEPKTGTKQVWERDHSFTLDEFRNYRI
;
A
#
# COMPACT_ATOMS: atom_id res chain seq x y z
N MET A 1 28.36 1.65 -14.46
CA MET A 1 26.97 1.14 -14.54
C MET A 1 26.10 2.30 -14.15
N GLU A 2 25.64 3.06 -15.14
CA GLU A 2 24.75 4.21 -14.91
C GLU A 2 23.36 3.63 -14.61
N CYS A 3 22.93 3.72 -13.35
CA CYS A 3 21.56 3.41 -12.99
C CYS A 3 20.71 4.47 -13.67
N PHE A 4 19.96 4.09 -14.71
CA PHE A 4 18.99 4.95 -15.36
C PHE A 4 18.08 5.53 -14.27
N ASP A 5 18.20 6.83 -14.01
CA ASP A 5 17.24 7.61 -13.25
C ASP A 5 15.91 7.53 -13.98
N PHE A 6 15.13 6.50 -13.67
CA PHE A 6 13.77 6.37 -14.15
C PHE A 6 13.05 7.63 -13.66
N ASN A 7 12.55 8.40 -14.61
CA ASN A 7 12.04 9.76 -14.48
C ASN A 7 10.91 9.86 -13.43
N ILE A 8 11.27 9.79 -12.16
CA ILE A 8 10.44 10.24 -11.04
C ILE A 8 10.56 11.76 -11.10
N ASN A 9 9.43 12.42 -11.34
CA ASN A 9 9.37 13.87 -11.31
C ASN A 9 10.11 14.37 -10.07
N HIS A 10 11.03 15.30 -10.28
CA HIS A 10 11.86 15.92 -9.25
C HIS A 10 11.06 16.48 -8.04
N ARG A 11 9.74 16.63 -8.23
CA ARG A 11 8.74 17.04 -7.23
C ARG A 11 8.34 15.98 -6.22
N ASP A 12 8.57 14.69 -6.50
CA ASP A 12 8.13 13.56 -5.65
C ASP A 12 9.30 12.73 -5.11
N ASN A 13 10.54 13.05 -5.51
CA ASN A 13 11.74 12.40 -5.01
C ASN A 13 12.21 13.06 -3.70
N TYR A 14 12.01 12.40 -2.56
CA TYR A 14 12.37 12.90 -1.22
C TYR A 14 13.88 13.06 -1.02
N TYR A 15 14.69 12.19 -1.63
CA TYR A 15 16.14 12.33 -1.63
C TYR A 15 16.54 13.65 -2.30
N GLN A 16 15.92 13.94 -3.44
CA GLN A 16 16.23 15.13 -4.20
C GLN A 16 15.65 16.42 -3.60
N ILE A 17 14.47 16.36 -2.98
CA ILE A 17 13.89 17.48 -2.22
C ILE A 17 14.82 17.90 -1.07
N LEU A 18 15.44 16.92 -0.40
CA LEU A 18 16.42 17.14 0.65
C LEU A 18 17.85 17.32 0.12
N GLY A 19 18.07 17.15 -1.19
CA GLY A 19 19.40 17.13 -1.82
C GLY A 19 20.39 16.16 -1.20
N CYS A 20 19.91 15.05 -0.66
CA CYS A 20 20.73 13.92 -0.27
C CYS A 20 20.68 12.87 -1.38
N ASP A 21 21.77 12.17 -1.65
CA ASP A 21 21.74 11.07 -2.61
C ASP A 21 21.43 9.74 -1.89
N ARG A 22 20.61 8.90 -2.54
CA ARG A 22 20.20 7.57 -2.06
C ARG A 22 21.42 6.70 -1.76
N HIS A 23 22.47 6.81 -2.58
CA HIS A 23 23.66 5.94 -2.55
C HIS A 23 24.91 6.60 -1.92
N SER A 24 24.95 7.91 -1.80
CA SER A 24 26.10 8.69 -1.28
C SER A 24 26.52 8.40 0.17
N ASN A 25 25.74 7.60 0.90
CA ASN A 25 26.07 7.16 2.26
C ASN A 25 27.23 6.15 2.34
N VAL A 26 27.80 5.71 1.21
CA VAL A 26 28.88 4.72 1.20
C VAL A 26 30.29 5.36 1.34
N SER A 27 30.46 6.65 1.01
CA SER A 27 31.79 7.28 1.00
C SER A 27 32.09 8.20 2.19
N ASN A 28 31.08 8.67 2.93
CA ASN A 28 31.26 9.58 4.06
C ASN A 28 30.79 8.90 5.35
N LEU A 29 31.66 8.85 6.38
CA LEU A 29 31.43 8.19 7.68
C LEU A 29 30.23 8.70 8.52
N GLN A 30 29.34 9.51 7.94
CA GLN A 30 28.18 10.08 8.64
C GLN A 30 27.00 9.12 8.56
N LYS A 31 26.29 8.92 9.68
CA LYS A 31 25.01 8.21 9.65
C LYS A 31 24.05 8.94 8.70
N PRO A 32 23.32 8.21 7.83
CA PRO A 32 22.42 8.81 6.86
C PRO A 32 21.40 9.76 7.50
N ASP A 33 20.95 9.45 8.70
CA ASP A 33 19.93 10.21 9.44
C ASP A 33 20.44 11.61 9.83
N GLU A 34 21.72 11.73 10.18
CA GLU A 34 22.34 12.99 10.58
C GLU A 34 22.49 13.95 9.40
N GLN A 35 22.84 13.41 8.22
CA GLN A 35 22.87 14.17 6.98
C GLN A 35 21.48 14.68 6.60
N ILE A 36 20.46 13.81 6.65
CA ILE A 36 19.05 14.18 6.38
C ILE A 36 18.60 15.33 7.29
N ILE A 37 18.91 15.28 8.59
CA ILE A 37 18.55 16.34 9.53
C ILE A 37 19.28 17.65 9.21
N ARG A 38 20.57 17.59 8.85
CA ARG A 38 21.36 18.77 8.51
C ARG A 38 20.80 19.47 7.27
N GLU A 39 20.60 18.71 6.20
CA GLU A 39 20.09 19.23 4.93
C GLU A 39 18.68 19.80 5.05
N TYR A 40 17.82 19.13 5.84
CA TYR A 40 16.49 19.63 6.17
C TYR A 40 16.56 21.01 6.85
N LYS A 41 17.45 21.19 7.84
CA LYS A 41 17.58 22.47 8.56
C LYS A 41 17.98 23.61 7.63
N ILE A 42 18.92 23.37 6.72
CA ILE A 42 19.39 24.38 5.76
C ILE A 42 18.22 24.81 4.85
N ARG A 43 17.56 23.84 4.20
CA ARG A 43 16.45 24.12 3.27
C ARG A 43 15.21 24.69 3.95
N ALA A 44 14.92 24.28 5.18
CA ALA A 44 13.81 24.81 5.96
C ALA A 44 14.00 26.31 6.26
N LEU A 45 15.23 26.76 6.51
CA LEU A 45 15.54 28.18 6.71
C LEU A 45 15.39 29.00 5.43
N GLU A 46 15.74 28.42 4.28
CA GLU A 46 15.59 29.05 2.96
C GLU A 46 14.12 29.14 2.53
N THR A 47 13.34 28.11 2.83
CA THR A 47 11.94 27.97 2.38
C THR A 47 10.92 28.41 3.43
N HIS A 48 11.37 29.03 4.53
CA HIS A 48 10.47 29.39 5.63
C HIS A 48 9.39 30.39 5.14
N PRO A 49 8.09 30.13 5.38
CA PRO A 49 6.99 30.94 4.84
C PRO A 49 7.01 32.40 5.32
N ASP A 50 7.60 32.65 6.49
CA ASP A 50 7.82 34.01 7.04
C ASP A 50 8.76 34.87 6.18
N LYS A 51 9.76 34.25 5.52
CA LYS A 51 10.73 34.95 4.67
C LYS A 51 10.37 34.89 3.19
N ASN A 52 9.56 33.91 2.79
CA ASN A 52 9.15 33.67 1.41
C ASN A 52 7.61 33.60 1.35
N CYS A 53 6.95 34.74 1.15
CA CYS A 53 5.49 34.86 1.04
C CYS A 53 4.91 34.39 -0.31
N GLY A 54 5.60 33.50 -1.03
CA GLY A 54 5.11 32.97 -2.29
C GLY A 54 4.01 31.93 -2.07
N PRO A 55 3.02 31.80 -2.98
CA PRO A 55 1.97 30.78 -2.87
C PRO A 55 2.52 29.34 -2.83
N ASP A 56 3.72 29.12 -3.40
CA ASP A 56 4.39 27.82 -3.43
C ASP A 56 5.25 27.53 -2.19
N ALA A 57 5.53 28.52 -1.34
CA ALA A 57 6.47 28.36 -0.23
C ALA A 57 5.93 27.36 0.82
N GLU A 58 4.64 27.47 1.14
CA GLU A 58 3.96 26.54 2.04
C GLU A 58 3.99 25.10 1.51
N GLN A 59 3.72 24.92 0.21
CA GLN A 59 3.74 23.60 -0.41
C GLN A 59 5.14 22.97 -0.41
N LYS A 60 6.17 23.75 -0.74
CA LYS A 60 7.57 23.28 -0.70
C LYS A 60 8.02 22.94 0.72
N PHE A 61 7.63 23.76 1.70
CA PHE A 61 7.94 23.49 3.10
C PHE A 61 7.28 22.19 3.59
N LYS A 62 6.01 21.97 3.21
CA LYS A 62 5.31 20.72 3.51
C LYS A 62 6.01 19.52 2.88
N GLN A 63 6.43 19.61 1.62
CA GLN A 63 7.19 18.55 0.94
C GLN A 63 8.53 18.26 1.64
N LEU A 64 9.27 19.29 2.07
CA LEU A 64 10.51 19.15 2.85
C LEU A 64 10.28 18.42 4.17
N LEU A 65 9.20 18.76 4.88
CA LEU A 65 8.83 18.12 6.13
C LEU A 65 8.49 16.64 5.91
N THR A 66 7.63 16.34 4.94
CA THR A 66 7.25 14.96 4.61
C THR A 66 8.46 14.13 4.20
N ALA A 67 9.36 14.67 3.38
CA ALA A 67 10.59 13.99 2.97
C ALA A 67 11.45 13.61 4.18
N LYS A 68 11.66 14.55 5.10
CA LYS A 68 12.42 14.31 6.34
C LYS A 68 11.79 13.19 7.18
N GLU A 69 10.47 13.25 7.40
CA GLU A 69 9.77 12.25 8.22
C GLU A 69 9.84 10.84 7.64
N VAL A 70 9.70 10.71 6.31
CA VAL A 70 9.77 9.41 5.63
C VAL A 70 11.18 8.85 5.64
N LEU A 71 12.20 9.68 5.39
CA LEU A 71 13.58 9.21 5.31
C LEU A 71 14.23 8.95 6.69
N LEU A 72 13.77 9.62 7.75
CA LEU A 72 14.24 9.38 9.12
C LEU A 72 13.69 8.09 9.73
N ASP A 73 12.47 7.69 9.36
CA ASP A 73 11.90 6.43 9.84
C ASP A 73 12.43 5.28 8.96
N ALA A 74 13.28 4.43 9.54
CA ALA A 74 13.88 3.30 8.86
C ALA A 74 12.85 2.34 8.21
N LYS A 75 11.65 2.19 8.78
CA LYS A 75 10.58 1.36 8.22
C LYS A 75 9.94 2.06 7.03
N ARG A 76 9.59 3.35 7.16
CA ARG A 76 8.98 4.13 6.07
C ARG A 76 9.96 4.33 4.92
N ARG A 77 11.24 4.58 5.21
CA ARG A 77 12.32 4.64 4.21
C ARG A 77 12.40 3.37 3.37
N LYS A 78 12.39 2.19 4.00
CA LYS A 78 12.39 0.91 3.26
C LYS A 78 11.15 0.75 2.38
N MET A 79 9.99 1.23 2.82
CA MET A 79 8.77 1.21 2.01
C MET A 79 8.86 2.19 0.83
N TYR A 80 9.46 3.36 1.06
CA TYR A 80 9.70 4.38 0.04
C TYR A 80 10.68 3.90 -1.03
N ASP A 81 11.79 3.26 -0.62
CA ASP A 81 12.75 2.63 -1.52
C ASP A 81 12.06 1.61 -2.44
N LYS A 82 11.20 0.75 -1.87
CA LYS A 82 10.40 -0.21 -2.65
C LYS A 82 9.42 0.48 -3.60
N TRP A 83 8.78 1.56 -3.16
CA TRP A 83 7.85 2.33 -4.00
C TRP A 83 8.58 2.95 -5.20
N ILE A 84 9.79 3.49 -5.00
CA ILE A 84 10.69 3.96 -6.07
C ILE A 84 11.04 2.83 -7.03
N ASP A 85 11.52 1.71 -6.49
CA ASP A 85 12.00 0.58 -7.31
C ASP A 85 10.86 -0.07 -8.12
N CYS A 86 9.63 -0.04 -7.59
CA CYS A 86 8.43 -0.52 -8.28
C CYS A 86 7.90 0.45 -9.36
N GLY A 87 8.39 1.69 -9.43
CA GLY A 87 7.99 2.66 -10.46
C GLY A 87 6.50 3.00 -10.45
N ILE A 88 5.88 3.07 -9.27
CA ILE A 88 4.43 3.26 -9.14
C ILE A 88 4.05 4.71 -9.47
N LEU A 89 3.09 4.92 -10.38
CA LEU A 89 2.67 6.25 -10.85
C LEU A 89 2.00 7.14 -9.78
N MET A 90 1.54 6.57 -8.66
CA MET A 90 0.84 7.32 -7.60
C MET A 90 1.81 7.83 -6.54
N SER A 91 1.51 8.95 -5.89
CA SER A 91 2.33 9.49 -4.80
C SER A 91 2.54 8.46 -3.67
N PHE A 92 3.70 8.54 -3.02
CA PHE A 92 4.04 7.66 -1.90
C PHE A 92 3.01 7.71 -0.77
N GLU A 93 2.51 8.90 -0.41
CA GLU A 93 1.49 9.07 0.63
C GLU A 93 0.20 8.32 0.29
N LYS A 94 -0.26 8.41 -0.97
CA LYS A 94 -1.47 7.72 -1.42
C LYS A 94 -1.27 6.20 -1.41
N TRP A 95 -0.11 5.75 -1.85
CA TRP A 95 0.27 4.34 -1.84
C TRP A 95 0.39 3.79 -0.41
N GLU A 96 1.00 4.53 0.52
CA GLU A 96 1.16 4.16 1.93
C GLU A 96 -0.21 3.98 2.61
N ARG A 97 -1.13 4.94 2.39
CA ARG A 97 -2.50 4.86 2.90
C ARG A 97 -3.26 3.65 2.34
N LEU A 98 -3.16 3.40 1.03
CA LEU A 98 -3.80 2.25 0.39
C LEU A 98 -3.20 0.93 0.89
N SER A 99 -1.89 0.87 1.08
CA SER A 99 -1.22 -0.33 1.63
C SER A 99 -1.77 -0.71 3.01
N GLN A 100 -2.05 0.27 3.88
CA GLN A 100 -2.64 0.00 5.20
C GLN A 100 -4.10 -0.45 5.09
N SER A 101 -4.87 0.14 4.16
CA SER A 101 -6.26 -0.26 3.91
C SER A 101 -6.38 -1.67 3.33
N VAL A 102 -5.47 -2.06 2.44
CA VAL A 102 -5.46 -3.41 1.83
C VAL A 102 -5.18 -4.48 2.90
N GLN A 103 -4.35 -4.19 3.91
CA GLN A 103 -4.14 -5.09 5.04
C GLN A 103 -5.42 -5.30 5.87
N THR A 104 -6.20 -4.24 6.11
CA THR A 104 -7.48 -4.37 6.83
C THR A 104 -8.56 -5.09 6.03
N SER A 105 -8.53 -5.00 4.69
CA SER A 105 -9.56 -5.58 3.81
C SER A 105 -9.24 -7.00 3.31
N MET A 106 -8.06 -7.56 3.63
CA MET A 106 -7.66 -8.94 3.29
C MET A 106 -8.13 -9.99 4.32
N HIS A 107 -9.21 -9.76 5.06
CA HIS A 107 -9.74 -10.78 5.98
C HIS A 107 -10.35 -12.00 5.27
N TRP A 108 -10.56 -11.95 3.95
CA TRP A 108 -11.11 -13.06 3.15
C TRP A 108 -10.04 -13.97 2.50
N VAL A 109 -8.76 -13.56 2.48
CA VAL A 109 -7.63 -14.30 1.86
C VAL A 109 -6.93 -15.23 2.86
N ASN A 110 -7.61 -15.64 3.95
CA ASN A 110 -7.18 -16.75 4.78
C ASN A 110 -8.37 -17.55 5.30
N THR A 111 -9.11 -18.18 4.39
CA THR A 111 -9.91 -19.34 4.78
C THR A 111 -8.94 -20.50 5.02
N LYS A 112 -8.45 -20.66 6.25
CA LYS A 112 -8.20 -22.03 6.70
C LYS A 112 -9.55 -22.70 6.58
N ARG A 113 -9.75 -23.50 5.52
CA ARG A 113 -10.99 -24.23 5.29
C ARG A 113 -11.26 -25.02 6.56
N THR A 114 -12.19 -24.57 7.39
CA THR A 114 -12.74 -25.42 8.44
C THR A 114 -13.33 -26.62 7.71
N PRO A 115 -12.86 -27.85 7.99
CA PRO A 115 -13.52 -29.01 7.42
C PRO A 115 -15.00 -28.93 7.80
N PRO A 116 -15.92 -29.28 6.89
CA PRO A 116 -17.35 -29.22 7.19
C PRO A 116 -17.61 -29.97 8.50
N MET A 117 -18.11 -29.28 9.52
CA MET A 117 -18.55 -29.87 10.81
C MET A 117 -19.89 -30.61 10.66
N ILE A 118 -20.08 -31.27 9.52
CA ILE A 118 -21.14 -32.24 9.32
C ILE A 118 -20.46 -33.58 9.53
N GLU A 119 -20.66 -34.16 10.71
CA GLU A 119 -20.27 -35.55 10.92
C GLU A 119 -21.06 -36.43 9.93
N PRO A 120 -20.42 -37.42 9.29
CA PRO A 120 -21.14 -38.35 8.45
C PRO A 120 -22.15 -39.08 9.33
N LYS A 121 -23.45 -38.82 9.12
CA LYS A 121 -24.51 -39.57 9.79
C LYS A 121 -24.37 -41.03 9.37
N THR A 122 -23.80 -41.86 10.23
CA THR A 122 -23.86 -43.32 10.11
C THR A 122 -25.30 -43.74 10.45
N GLY A 123 -26.22 -43.52 9.51
CA GLY A 123 -27.64 -43.77 9.70
C GLY A 123 -28.30 -44.11 8.37
N THR A 124 -28.52 -45.41 8.18
CA THR A 124 -29.55 -46.05 7.34
C THR A 124 -30.06 -45.26 6.14
N LYS A 125 -29.75 -45.75 4.93
CA LYS A 125 -30.33 -45.29 3.66
C LYS A 125 -31.85 -45.25 3.76
N GLN A 126 -32.44 -44.06 3.90
CA GLN A 126 -33.85 -43.87 3.56
C GLN A 126 -33.98 -43.99 2.04
N VAL A 127 -34.52 -45.13 1.60
CA VAL A 127 -35.01 -45.32 0.25
C VAL A 127 -36.30 -44.51 0.13
N TRP A 128 -36.29 -43.49 -0.72
CA TRP A 128 -37.52 -42.81 -1.11
C TRP A 128 -38.30 -43.73 -2.02
N GLU A 129 -39.33 -44.38 -1.47
CA GLU A 129 -40.28 -45.16 -2.27
C GLU A 129 -41.22 -44.18 -2.97
N ARG A 130 -41.29 -44.28 -4.30
CA ARG A 130 -42.03 -43.36 -5.14
C ARG A 130 -43.51 -43.63 -4.94
N ASP A 131 -44.20 -42.77 -4.23
CA ASP A 131 -45.63 -42.89 -4.01
C ASP A 131 -46.36 -42.73 -5.36
N HIS A 132 -46.90 -43.84 -5.87
CA HIS A 132 -47.66 -43.91 -7.12
C HIS A 132 -49.14 -43.57 -6.89
N SER A 133 -49.41 -42.59 -6.03
CA SER A 133 -50.75 -42.08 -5.83
C SER A 133 -51.18 -41.24 -7.05
N PHE A 134 -52.31 -41.64 -7.62
CA PHE A 134 -52.93 -41.28 -8.91
C PHE A 134 -53.17 -39.76 -9.16
N THR A 135 -52.79 -38.88 -8.24
CA THR A 135 -53.13 -37.45 -8.29
C THR A 135 -52.02 -36.53 -8.81
N LEU A 136 -50.84 -37.05 -9.12
CA LEU A 136 -49.69 -36.24 -9.58
C LEU A 136 -49.26 -36.48 -11.04
N ASP A 137 -50.05 -37.23 -11.82
CA ASP A 137 -49.78 -37.41 -13.26
C ASP A 137 -50.52 -36.39 -14.14
N GLU A 138 -51.60 -35.75 -13.65
CA GLU A 138 -52.32 -34.71 -14.38
C GLU A 138 -51.56 -33.38 -14.47
N PHE A 139 -50.79 -33.03 -13.43
CA PHE A 139 -50.07 -31.75 -13.39
C PHE A 139 -48.83 -31.68 -14.29
N ARG A 140 -48.34 -32.83 -14.79
CA ARG A 140 -47.15 -32.86 -15.65
C ARG A 140 -47.45 -32.79 -17.14
N ASN A 141 -48.68 -33.01 -17.57
CA ASN A 141 -49.01 -33.14 -18.99
C ASN A 141 -49.79 -31.96 -19.61
N TYR A 142 -49.96 -30.84 -18.90
CA TYR A 142 -50.55 -29.58 -19.44
C TYR A 142 -51.69 -29.81 -20.44
N ARG A 143 -52.66 -30.64 -20.07
CA ARG A 143 -53.92 -30.80 -20.80
C ARG A 143 -55.00 -30.14 -19.96
N ILE A 144 -55.64 -29.11 -20.51
CA ILE A 144 -56.82 -28.45 -19.95
C ILE A 144 -57.97 -29.46 -19.88
#